data_AF-A0A959NMB1-F1
#
_entry.id   AF-A0A959NMB1-F1
#
_cell.length_a   1.000
_cell.length_b   1.000
_cell.length_c   1.000
_cell.angle_alpha   90.00
_cell.angle_beta   90.00
_cell.angle_gamma   90.00
#
_symmetry.space_group_name_H-M   'P 1'
#
loop_
_entity.id
_entity.type
_entity.pdbx_description
1 polymer ?
#
loop_
_entity_poly.entity_id
_entity_poly.type
_entity_poly.pdbx_seq_one_letter_code
_entity_poly.pdbx_strand_id
1 'polypeptide(L)'
;MDELLELEERFQPFLLNDDYTFIGPTDINLLNEFTRTANRLAPVVAISRSVHHALSHTPSTRTAIGILPPGTELRIYVVIRTNDPILFHATIEEYCDRNNINFGI
;
A
#
# COMPACT_ATOMS: atom_id res chain seq x y z
N MET A 1 6.48 13.48 -0.01
CA MET A 1 6.77 12.14 -0.57
C MET A 1 7.89 11.49 0.23
N ASP A 2 9.04 12.14 0.35
CA ASP A 2 10.20 11.59 1.07
C ASP A 2 9.87 11.21 2.52
N GLU A 3 9.13 12.05 3.24
CA GLU A 3 8.65 11.75 4.61
C GLU A 3 7.80 10.48 4.69
N LEU A 4 6.93 10.22 3.71
CA LEU A 4 6.09 9.01 3.68
C LEU A 4 6.93 7.77 3.38
N LEU A 5 7.97 7.89 2.55
CA LEU A 5 8.87 6.79 2.25
C LEU A 5 9.73 6.42 3.46
N GLU A 6 10.26 7.42 4.17
CA GLU A 6 11.01 7.21 5.41
C GLU A 6 10.13 6.57 6.50
N LEU A 7 8.88 7.03 6.64
CA LEU A 7 7.93 6.45 7.57
C LEU A 7 7.57 5.00 7.19
N GLU A 8 7.33 4.74 5.90
CA GLU A 8 7.06 3.39 5.39
C GLU A 8 8.22 2.43 5.65
N GLU A 9 9.45 2.87 5.40
CA GLU A 9 10.68 2.08 5.63
C GLU A 9 10.87 1.78 7.12
N ARG A 10 10.67 2.79 7.98
CA ARG A 10 10.72 2.62 9.44
C ARG A 10 9.64 1.68 9.96
N PHE A 11 8.49 1.61 9.29
CA PHE A 11 7.37 0.77 9.70
C PHE A 11 7.51 -0.70 9.27
N GLN A 12 8.27 -1.00 8.20
CA GLN A 12 8.43 -2.38 7.70
C GLN A 12 8.72 -3.44 8.78
N PRO A 13 9.58 -3.20 9.80
CA PRO A 13 9.89 -4.21 10.82
C PRO A 13 8.72 -4.58 11.73
N PHE A 14 7.63 -3.82 11.71
CA PHE A 14 6.44 -4.02 12.56
C PHE A 14 5.33 -4.79 11.85
N LEU A 15 5.48 -5.06 10.54
CA LEU A 15 4.52 -5.84 9.77
C LEU A 15 4.57 -7.31 10.19
N LEU A 16 3.40 -7.95 10.26
CA LEU A 16 3.23 -9.35 10.66
C LEU A 16 2.77 -10.16 9.45
N ASN A 17 2.94 -11.48 9.46
CA ASN A 17 2.20 -12.41 8.58
C ASN A 17 2.10 -12.05 7.08
N ASP A 18 3.21 -11.79 6.39
CA ASP A 18 3.25 -11.36 4.97
C ASP A 18 2.40 -10.09 4.67
N ASP A 19 1.98 -9.34 5.70
CA ASP A 19 1.39 -8.03 5.56
C ASP A 19 2.40 -7.10 4.91
N TYR A 20 1.89 -6.13 4.16
CA TYR A 20 2.74 -5.19 3.42
C TYR A 20 2.11 -3.81 3.41
N THR A 21 2.95 -2.80 3.19
CA THR A 21 2.49 -1.43 2.99
C THR A 21 2.48 -1.05 1.53
N PHE A 22 1.67 -0.04 1.22
CA PHE A 22 1.87 0.76 0.03
C PHE A 22 1.47 2.21 0.30
N ILE A 23 2.09 3.14 -0.42
CA ILE A 23 1.66 4.55 -0.45
C ILE A 23 0.63 4.72 -1.56
N GLY A 24 -0.51 5.32 -1.24
CA GLY A 24 -1.59 5.61 -2.19
C GLY A 24 -2.35 6.89 -1.85
N PRO A 25 -3.30 7.31 -2.71
CA PRO A 25 -4.10 8.51 -2.47
C PRO A 25 -5.05 8.35 -1.27
N THR A 26 -5.33 9.43 -0.56
CA THR A 26 -6.36 9.48 0.49
C THR A 26 -7.78 9.53 -0.09
N ASP A 27 -7.94 10.10 -1.29
CA ASP A 27 -9.21 10.10 -2.01
C ASP A 27 -9.53 8.70 -2.56
N ILE A 28 -10.62 8.12 -2.06
CA ILE A 28 -11.09 6.79 -2.44
C ILE A 28 -11.44 6.67 -3.93
N ASN A 29 -11.84 7.76 -4.58
CA ASN A 29 -12.12 7.76 -6.02
C ASN A 29 -10.83 7.56 -6.82
N LEU A 30 -9.75 8.20 -6.38
CA LEU A 30 -8.42 8.04 -6.97
C LEU A 30 -7.77 6.71 -6.61
N LEU A 31 -8.09 6.15 -5.44
CA LEU A 31 -7.54 4.86 -4.99
C LEU A 31 -7.86 3.73 -5.97
N ASN A 32 -9.09 3.68 -6.48
CA ASN A 32 -9.49 2.67 -7.47
C ASN A 32 -8.69 2.78 -8.78
N GLU A 33 -8.48 4.00 -9.28
CA GLU A 33 -7.70 4.25 -10.50
C GLU A 33 -6.22 3.95 -10.28
N PHE A 34 -5.70 4.35 -9.12
CA PHE A 34 -4.35 4.06 -8.67
C PHE A 34 -4.07 2.55 -8.65
N THR A 35 -4.93 1.77 -8.00
CA THR A 35 -4.76 0.30 -7.87
C THR A 35 -4.81 -0.39 -9.23
N ARG A 36 -5.72 0.04 -10.13
CA ARG A 36 -5.77 -0.48 -11.52
C ARG A 36 -4.48 -0.16 -12.29
N THR A 37 -3.97 1.05 -12.12
CA THR A 37 -2.74 1.51 -12.78
C THR A 37 -1.53 0.73 -12.27
N ALA A 38 -1.38 0.60 -10.95
CA ALA A 38 -0.33 -0.21 -10.32
C ALA A 38 -0.38 -1.66 -10.82
N ASN A 39 -1.57 -2.27 -10.89
CA ASN A 39 -1.74 -3.64 -11.38
C ASN A 39 -1.39 -3.81 -12.87
N ARG A 40 -1.58 -2.78 -13.68
CA ARG A 40 -1.15 -2.78 -15.09
C ARG A 40 0.37 -2.67 -15.23
N LEU A 41 1.02 -1.94 -14.32
CA LEU A 41 2.46 -1.68 -14.31
C LEU A 41 3.26 -2.80 -13.66
N ALA A 42 2.62 -3.64 -12.83
CA ALA A 42 3.27 -4.75 -12.15
C ALA A 42 3.74 -5.83 -13.15
N PRO A 43 4.92 -6.45 -12.92
CA PRO A 43 5.39 -7.54 -13.76
C PRO A 43 4.41 -8.72 -13.69
N VAL A 44 4.22 -9.40 -14.82
CA VAL A 44 3.35 -10.58 -14.87
C VAL A 44 4.13 -11.77 -14.31
N VAL A 45 3.85 -12.15 -13.07
CA VAL A 45 4.38 -13.38 -12.46
C VAL A 45 3.26 -14.43 -12.45
N ALA A 46 3.53 -15.57 -13.08
CA ALA A 46 2.74 -16.81 -13.15
C ALA A 46 1.21 -16.71 -12.89
N ILE A 47 0.43 -16.89 -13.96
CA ILE A 47 -1.00 -17.30 -13.99
C ILE A 47 -2.02 -16.26 -13.49
N SER A 48 -1.69 -15.30 -12.62
CA SER A 48 -2.66 -14.27 -12.19
C SER A 48 -2.02 -12.96 -11.72
N ARG A 49 -2.47 -11.84 -12.31
CA ARG A 49 -2.22 -10.47 -11.80
C ARG A 49 -3.04 -10.24 -10.53
N SER A 50 -2.56 -10.74 -9.39
CA SER A 50 -3.17 -10.45 -8.10
C SER A 50 -2.93 -8.99 -7.72
N VAL A 51 -3.99 -8.31 -7.26
CA VAL A 51 -3.91 -6.94 -6.74
C VAL A 51 -2.89 -6.82 -5.61
N HIS A 52 -2.73 -7.89 -4.81
CA HIS A 52 -1.73 -7.92 -3.74
C HIS A 52 -0.30 -7.84 -4.29
N HIS A 53 -0.02 -8.58 -5.37
CA HIS A 53 1.30 -8.54 -6.01
C HIS A 53 1.62 -7.15 -6.55
N ALA A 54 0.62 -6.49 -7.14
CA ALA A 54 0.79 -5.15 -7.68
C ALA A 54 1.08 -4.11 -6.60
N LEU A 55 0.36 -4.17 -5.48
CA LEU A 55 0.48 -3.19 -4.41
C LEU A 55 1.70 -3.44 -3.53
N SER A 56 2.16 -4.69 -3.38
CA SER A 56 3.44 -5.00 -2.73
C SER A 56 4.66 -4.65 -3.61
N HIS A 57 4.47 -4.34 -4.89
CA HIS A 57 5.55 -4.01 -5.81
C HIS A 57 5.82 -2.50 -5.83
N THR A 58 6.70 -2.04 -4.94
CA THR A 58 7.05 -0.63 -4.73
C THR A 58 7.36 0.16 -6.02
N PRO A 59 8.06 -0.37 -7.05
CA PRO A 59 8.28 0.38 -8.28
C PRO A 59 6.98 0.71 -9.05
N SER A 60 6.02 -0.22 -9.05
CA SER A 60 4.74 -0.03 -9.75
C SER A 60 3.84 0.94 -9.03
N THR A 61 3.79 0.88 -7.70
CA THR A 61 3.03 1.84 -6.89
C THR A 61 3.61 3.24 -7.02
N ARG A 62 4.94 3.40 -6.94
CA ARG A 62 5.60 4.70 -7.15
C ARG A 62 5.33 5.30 -8.54
N THR A 63 5.37 4.48 -9.58
CA THR A 63 5.04 4.93 -10.94
C THR A 63 3.56 5.31 -11.06
N ALA A 64 2.66 4.54 -10.42
CA ALA A 64 1.24 4.86 -10.39
C ALA A 64 0.95 6.18 -9.65
N ILE A 65 1.68 6.50 -8.58
CA ILE A 65 1.59 7.81 -7.90
C ILE A 65 1.95 8.95 -8.85
N GLY A 66 2.99 8.77 -9.67
CA GLY A 66 3.42 9.78 -10.65
C GLY A 66 2.39 10.13 -11.73
N ILE A 67 1.32 9.34 -11.85
CA ILE A 67 0.21 9.55 -12.82
C ILE A 67 -0.95 10.33 -12.17
N LEU A 68 -1.01 10.40 -10.83
CA LEU A 68 -2.07 11.11 -10.11
C LEU A 68 -2.01 12.62 -10.34
N PRO A 69 -3.15 13.34 -10.19
CA PRO A 69 -3.15 14.79 -10.26
C PRO A 69 -2.11 15.43 -9.31
N PRO A 70 -1.42 16.50 -9.73
CA PRO A 70 -0.47 17.20 -8.87
C PRO A 70 -1.14 17.67 -7.57
N GLY A 71 -0.46 17.49 -6.44
CA GLY A 71 -0.99 17.86 -5.12
C GLY A 71 -1.98 16.86 -4.53
N THR A 72 -2.18 15.69 -5.14
CA THR A 72 -2.95 14.61 -4.52
C THR A 72 -2.34 14.24 -3.17
N GLU A 73 -3.16 14.27 -2.13
CA GLU A 73 -2.76 13.85 -0.79
C GLU A 73 -2.55 12.33 -0.75
N LEU A 74 -1.46 11.91 -0.13
CA LEU A 74 -1.02 10.51 -0.07
C LEU A 74 -0.95 10.03 1.38
N ARG A 75 -1.13 8.72 1.57
CA ARG A 75 -1.04 8.04 2.87
C ARG A 75 -0.44 6.65 2.70
N ILE A 76 0.18 6.15 3.78
CA ILE A 76 0.60 4.75 3.88
C ILE A 76 -0.61 3.91 4.30
N TYR A 77 -0.91 2.91 3.48
CA TYR A 77 -1.88 1.87 3.79
C TYR A 77 -1.13 0.60 4.20
N VAL A 78 -1.61 -0.05 5.25
CA VAL A 78 -1.17 -1.38 5.65
C VAL A 78 -2.20 -2.37 5.12
N VAL A 79 -1.79 -3.28 4.23
CA VAL A 79 -2.65 -4.36 3.74
C VAL A 79 -2.45 -5.59 4.61
N ILE A 80 -3.55 -6.01 5.23
CA ILE A 80 -3.60 -7.20 6.06
C ILE A 80 -3.85 -8.39 5.14
N ARG A 81 -2.86 -9.28 5.03
CA ARG A 81 -2.93 -10.44 4.16
C ARG A 81 -3.85 -11.47 4.77
N THR A 82 -4.91 -11.79 4.04
CA THR A 82 -5.82 -12.88 4.38
C THR A 82 -5.91 -13.84 3.18
N ASN A 83 -6.49 -15.02 3.40
CA ASN A 83 -6.78 -15.96 2.30
C ASN A 83 -7.99 -15.51 1.45
N ASP A 84 -8.61 -14.37 1.78
CA ASP A 84 -9.77 -13.83 1.07
C ASP A 84 -9.32 -12.98 -0.14
N PRO A 85 -10.02 -13.02 -1.28
CA PRO A 85 -9.78 -12.11 -2.41
C PRO A 85 -10.05 -10.63 -2.11
N ILE A 86 -10.73 -10.30 -1.00
CA ILE A 86 -11.01 -8.93 -0.58
C ILE A 86 -9.75 -8.27 -0.01
N LEU A 87 -9.45 -7.06 -0.49
CA LEU A 87 -8.32 -6.28 0.00
C LEU A 87 -8.69 -5.62 1.34
N PHE A 88 -8.22 -6.21 2.43
CA PHE A 88 -8.31 -5.61 3.75
C PHE A 88 -7.14 -4.68 3.98
N HIS A 89 -7.43 -3.40 4.20
CA HIS A 89 -6.41 -2.41 4.52
C HIS A 89 -6.78 -1.61 5.76
N ALA A 90 -5.76 -1.01 6.36
CA ALA A 90 -5.83 -0.14 7.53
C ALA A 90 -4.84 1.01 7.37
N THR A 91 -4.95 2.04 8.21
CA THR A 91 -3.83 2.98 8.42
C THR A 91 -2.77 2.35 9.33
N ILE A 92 -1.60 2.99 9.43
CA ILE A 92 -0.55 2.55 10.38
C ILE A 92 -1.10 2.56 11.81
N GLU A 93 -1.80 3.62 12.20
CA GLU A 93 -2.39 3.79 13.53
C GLU A 93 -3.38 2.66 13.83
N GLU A 94 -4.33 2.41 12.93
CA GLU A 94 -5.31 1.34 13.07
C GLU A 94 -4.65 -0.04 13.15
N TYR A 95 -3.59 -0.27 12.38
CA TYR A 95 -2.85 -1.52 12.42
C TYR A 95 -2.08 -1.69 13.74
N CYS A 96 -1.46 -0.62 14.23
CA CYS A 96 -0.77 -0.61 15.51
C CYS A 96 -1.72 -0.92 16.67
N ASP A 97 -2.89 -0.25 16.70
CA ASP A 97 -3.91 -0.46 17.72
C ASP A 97 -4.42 -1.91 17.73
N ARG A 98 -4.70 -2.48 16.54
CA ARG A 98 -5.16 -3.88 16.41
C ARG A 98 -4.15 -4.90 16.89
N ASN A 99 -2.85 -4.61 16.73
CA ASN A 99 -1.77 -5.55 17.02
C ASN A 99 -1.00 -5.22 18.31
N ASN A 100 -1.41 -4.22 19.09
CA ASN A 100 -0.71 -3.71 20.27
C ASN A 100 0.77 -3.34 19.99
N ILE A 101 1.02 -2.71 18.85
CA ILE A 101 2.36 -2.28 18.44
C ILE A 101 2.60 -0.84 18.91
N ASN A 102 3.70 -0.61 19.63
CA ASN A 102 4.14 0.74 19.97
C ASN A 102 5.18 1.24 18.94
N PHE A 103 4.69 1.95 17.92
CA PHE A 103 5.53 2.48 16.84
C PHE A 103 6.02 3.92 17.10
N GLY A 104 5.34 4.68 17.97
CA GLY A 104 5.73 6.06 18.32
C GLY A 104 5.59 7.03 17.14
N ILE A 105 4.36 7.18 16.64
CA ILE A 105 3.97 8.08 15.54
C ILE A 105 3.74 9.49 16.07
#